data_AF-R7VHQ3-F1
#
_entry.id   AF-R7VHQ3-F1
#
_cell.length_a   1.000
_cell.length_b   1.000
_cell.length_c   1.000
_cell.angle_alpha   90.00
_cell.angle_beta   90.00
_cell.angle_gamma   90.00
#
_symmetry.space_group_name_H-M   'P 1'
#
loop_
_entity.id
_entity.type
_entity.pdbx_description
1 polymer ?
#
loop_
_entity_poly.entity_id
_entity_poly.type
_entity_poly.pdbx_seq_one_letter_code
_entity_poly.pdbx_strand_id
1 'polypeptide(L)' 'IIKPLTHIFNQSVNQAQVPDKLKSSKVIPIYKKKERSLPGNYRPISLLSIFDKLLEKLIKKDFTHF' A
#
# COMPACT_ATOMS: atom_id res chain seq x y z
N ILE A 1 13.99 12.04 9.43
CA ILE A 1 12.95 11.14 8.85
C ILE A 1 13.49 9.74 8.56
N ILE A 2 14.71 9.59 8.01
CA ILE A 2 15.27 8.28 7.64
C ILE A 2 15.37 7.30 8.82
N LYS A 3 16.05 7.69 9.91
CA LYS A 3 16.25 6.83 11.10
C LYS A 3 14.96 6.21 11.68
N PRO A 4 13.89 6.98 11.98
CA PRO A 4 12.66 6.39 12.52
C PRO A 4 11.95 5.50 11.51
N LEU A 5 11.96 5.83 10.21
CA LEU A 5 11.34 5.00 9.18
C LEU A 5 12.06 3.65 9.04
N THR A 6 13.40 3.67 9.02
CA THR A 6 14.22 2.45 9.00
C THR A 6 13.94 1.58 10.23
N HIS A 7 13.83 2.18 11.41
CA HIS A 7 13.51 1.43 12.63
C HIS A 7 12.15 0.72 12.52
N ILE A 8 11.11 1.44 12.07
CA ILE A 8 9.76 0.89 11.90
C ILE A 8 9.74 -0.24 10.86
N PHE A 9 10.42 -0.06 9.72
CA PHE A 9 10.47 -1.08 8.68
C PHE A 9 11.21 -2.34 9.14
N ASN A 10 12.36 -2.18 9.79
CA ASN A 10 13.10 -3.32 10.33
C ASN A 10 12.28 -4.07 11.39
N GLN A 11 11.58 -3.35 12.28
CA GLN A 11 10.67 -3.97 13.24
C GLN A 11 9.54 -4.73 12.53
N SER A 12 8.95 -4.13 11.50
CA SER A 12 7.86 -4.73 10.73
C SER A 12 8.29 -6.05 10.08
N VAL A 13 9.47 -6.09 9.47
CA VAL A 13 10.04 -7.31 8.87
C VAL A 13 10.36 -8.35 9.95
N ASN A 14 11.08 -7.96 11.01
CA ASN A 14 11.48 -8.88 12.09
C ASN A 14 10.29 -9.51 12.83
N GLN A 15 9.20 -8.77 12.98
CA GLN A 15 7.98 -9.24 13.64
C GLN A 15 6.97 -9.87 12.67
N ALA A 16 7.25 -9.85 11.37
CA ALA A 16 6.31 -10.22 10.30
C ALA A 16 4.94 -9.52 10.43
N GLN A 17 4.94 -8.25 10.87
CA GLN A 17 3.73 -7.47 11.14
C GLN A 17 3.82 -6.09 10.48
N VAL A 18 2.82 -5.74 9.67
CA VAL A 18 2.69 -4.39 9.09
C VAL A 18 2.13 -3.43 10.15
N PRO A 19 2.65 -2.20 10.28
CA PRO A 19 2.05 -1.19 11.16
C PRO A 19 0.62 -0.83 10.74
N ASP A 20 -0.31 -0.62 11.69
CA ASP A 20 -1.73 -0.40 11.39
C ASP A 20 -1.99 0.82 10.49
N LYS A 21 -1.22 1.88 10.67
CA LYS A 21 -1.30 3.07 9.81
C LYS A 21 -0.94 2.78 8.35
N LEU A 22 -0.14 1.75 8.10
CA LEU A 22 0.25 1.29 6.76
C LEU A 22 -0.69 0.22 6.19
N LYS A 23 -1.67 -0.26 6.97
CA LYS A 23 -2.74 -1.17 6.49
C LYS A 23 -3.93 -0.42 5.89
N SER A 24 -3.99 0.89 6.11
CA SER A 24 -5.09 1.73 5.65
C SER A 24 -4.84 2.27 4.25
N SER A 25 -5.87 2.29 3.40
CA SER A 25 -5.77 2.83 2.05
C SER A 25 -6.93 3.77 1.74
N LYS A 26 -6.71 4.72 0.83
CA LYS A 26 -7.78 5.59 0.36
C LYS A 26 -8.43 4.95 -0.86
N VAL A 27 -9.72 4.62 -0.77
CA VAL A 27 -10.46 4.13 -1.94
C VAL A 27 -10.83 5.32 -2.84
N ILE A 28 -10.41 5.27 -4.11
CA ILE A 28 -10.77 6.27 -5.11
C ILE A 28 -11.50 5.60 -6.30
N PRO A 29 -12.63 6.15 -6.76
CA PRO A 29 -13.33 5.62 -7.92
C PRO A 29 -12.63 6.09 -9.21
N ILE A 30 -12.24 5.16 -10.07
CA ILE A 30 -11.74 5.43 -11.42
C ILE A 30 -12.83 5.13 -12.44
N TYR A 31 -13.14 6.11 -13.28
CA TYR A 31 -14.08 5.95 -14.37
C TYR A 31 -13.58 4.91 -15.38
N LYS A 32 -14.44 3.94 -15.74
CA LYS A 32 -14.10 2.88 -16.69
C LYS A 32 -14.62 3.18 -18.11
N LYS A 33 -15.93 3.27 -18.29
CA LYS A 33 -16.63 3.51 -19.57
C LYS A 33 -18.14 3.78 -19.37
N LYS A 34 -18.83 4.24 -20.42
CA LYS A 34 -20.27 4.62 -20.46
C LYS A 34 -20.59 5.98 -19.86
N GLU A 35 -21.63 6.09 -19.04
CA GLU A 35 -22.14 7.35 -18.52
C GLU A 35 -21.49 7.67 -17.17
N ARG A 36 -20.98 8.90 -17.00
CA ARG A 36 -20.28 9.32 -15.76
C ARG A 36 -21.22 9.58 -14.58
N SER A 37 -22.51 9.77 -14.83
CA SER A 37 -23.52 9.96 -13.79
C SER A 37 -23.81 8.66 -13.02
N LEU A 38 -23.55 7.49 -13.61
CA LEU A 38 -23.87 6.19 -13.04
C LEU A 38 -22.69 5.67 -12.19
N PRO A 39 -22.87 5.48 -10.87
CA PRO A 39 -21.81 4.99 -9.99
C PRO A 39 -21.23 3.63 -10.42
N GLY A 40 -22.06 2.76 -11.01
CA GLY A 40 -21.64 1.43 -11.49
C GLY A 40 -20.63 1.44 -12.64
N ASN A 41 -20.38 2.60 -13.25
CA ASN A 41 -19.38 2.77 -14.31
C ASN A 41 -17.97 3.11 -13.79
N TYR A 42 -17.80 3.16 -12.48
CA TYR A 42 -16.53 3.38 -11.82
C TYR A 42 -16.01 2.08 -11.19
N ARG A 43 -14.68 1.96 -11.14
CA ARG A 43 -13.99 0.91 -10.41
C ARG A 43 -13.36 1.52 -9.17
N PRO A 44 -13.65 1.03 -7.95
CA PRO A 44 -12.89 1.45 -6.78
C PRO A 44 -11.47 0.91 -6.89
N ILE A 45 -10.48 1.74 -6.64
CA ILE A 45 -9.09 1.32 -6.44
C ILE A 45 -8.58 1.78 -5.09
N SER A 46 -7.72 0.99 -4.47
CA SER A 46 -7.05 1.34 -3.22
C SER A 46 -5.76 2.10 -3.51
N LEU A 47 -5.70 3.36 -3.09
CA LEU A 47 -4.50 4.18 -3.13
C LEU A 47 -3.72 3.96 -1.82
N LEU A 48 -2.59 3.25 -1.93
CA LEU A 48 -1.66 2.98 -0.83
C LEU A 48 -0.75 4.18 -0.57
N SER A 49 -0.28 4.30 0.68
CA SER A 49 0.71 5.31 1.05
C SER A 49 2.07 5.02 0.37
N ILE A 50 2.90 6.05 0.23
CA ILE A 50 4.27 5.85 -0.29
C ILE A 50 5.09 4.94 0.62
N PHE A 51 4.83 4.98 1.93
CA PHE A 51 5.53 4.15 2.91
C PHE A 51 5.12 2.68 2.80
N ASP A 52 3.85 2.39 2.52
CA ASP A 52 3.36 1.02 2.29
C ASP A 52 4.08 0.40 1.10
N LYS A 53 4.15 1.14 -0.01
CA LYS A 53 4.84 0.68 -1.24
C LYS A 53 6.33 0.43 -1.03
N LEU A 54 6.98 1.24 -0.20
CA LEU A 54 8.38 1.05 0.14
C LEU A 54 8.58 -0.22 0.97
N LEU A 55 7.75 -0.44 1.99
CA LEU A 55 7.79 -1.65 2.81
C LEU A 55 7.50 -2.90 1.97
N GLU A 56 6.49 -2.86 1.10
CA GLU A 56 6.15 -3.94 0.17
C GLU A 56 7.34 -4.29 -0.74
N LYS A 57 8.03 -3.27 -1.28
CA LYS A 57 9.21 -3.48 -2.13
C LYS A 57 10.37 -4.13 -1.37
N LEU A 58 10.59 -3.75 -0.11
CA LEU A 58 11.60 -4.36 0.75
C LEU A 58 11.29 -5.84 0.99
N ILE A 59 10.07 -6.11 1.44
CA ILE A 59 9.59 -7.47 1.69
C ILE A 59 9.69 -8.32 0.42
N LYS A 60 9.20 -7.81 -0.71
CA LYS A 60 9.23 -8.52 -2.00
C LYS A 60 10.66 -8.90 -2.39
N LYS A 61 11.64 -8.01 -2.17
CA LYS A 61 13.04 -8.31 -2.47
C LYS A 61 13.52 -9.53 -1.68
N ASP A 62 13.22 -9.59 -0.39
CA ASP A 62 13.64 -10.69 0.49
C ASP A 62 12.99 -12.03 0.06
N PHE A 63 11.73 -12.01 -0.38
CA PHE A 63 11.02 -13.19 -0.87
C PHE A 63 11.42 -13.64 -2.29
N THR A 64 12.08 -12.80 -3.09
CA THR A 64 12.50 -13.15 -4.46
C THR A 64 13.89 -13.79 -4.55
N HIS A 65 14.58 -13.98 -3.41
CA HIS A 65 15.92 -14.57 -3.36
C HIS A 65 15.93 -16.07 -3.00
N PHE A 66 14.81 -16.78 -3.20
CA PHE A 66 14.73 -18.25 -3.11
C PHE A 66 14.99 -18.90 -4.47
#